data_AF-A0A3M1RF92-F1
#
_entry.id   AF-A0A3M1RF92-F1
#
_cell.length_a   1.000
_cell.length_b   1.000
_cell.length_c   1.000
_cell.angle_alpha   90.00
_cell.angle_beta   90.00
_cell.angle_gamma   90.00
#
_symmetry.space_group_name_H-M   'P 1'
#
loop_
_entity.id
_entity.type
_entity.pdbx_description
1 polymer ?
#
loop_
_entity_poly.entity_id
_entity_poly.type
_entity_poly.pdbx_seq_one_letter_code
_entity_poly.pdbx_strand_id
1 'polypeptide(L)'
;VHEPLEADPESVAMFSSLPVGERHRDVLKAAMIYDLDRSIGLLWEKIRRLGIEENTYLIVMSDNGGFGRPPGVSCYPLAGGKGSLYEGGIRVPLVVVGPGVKAGSVCREPVVGYDLFPTIAELAGVKRLPEKVDGVSIVPLLRGEAKSWDCDRPLVFHYPHYGRGVRQTPCSAIRVGDYKLLRDYETGTDRLFCLKDDIGETRDLSTAMPAKAAELARLLDRYLTSVDAGIPSPNPDYRESSPAEPTRPRSRRRAGTSRS
;
A
#
# COMPACT_ATOMS: atom_id res chain seq x y z
N VAL A 1 8.87 -1.55 -6.45
CA VAL A 1 9.88 -0.96 -7.35
C VAL A 1 9.42 0.42 -7.78
N HIS A 2 10.31 1.41 -7.74
CA HIS A 2 9.99 2.82 -7.96
C HIS A 2 10.58 3.31 -9.29
N GLU A 3 10.04 4.41 -9.85
CA GLU A 3 10.63 5.08 -11.03
C GLU A 3 11.85 5.95 -10.64
N PRO A 4 12.80 6.25 -11.55
CA PRO A 4 12.90 5.77 -12.93
C PRO A 4 13.13 4.26 -13.01
N LEU A 5 12.71 3.67 -14.13
CA LEU A 5 12.80 2.22 -14.32
C LEU A 5 14.18 1.84 -14.85
N GLU A 6 14.97 1.22 -14.00
CA GLU A 6 16.34 0.79 -14.29
C GLU A 6 16.57 -0.59 -13.68
N ALA A 7 17.12 -1.52 -14.46
CA ALA A 7 17.37 -2.90 -14.06
C ALA A 7 18.68 -3.40 -14.67
N ASP A 8 19.20 -4.51 -14.15
CA ASP A 8 20.38 -5.16 -14.69
C ASP A 8 20.16 -5.57 -16.17
N PRO A 9 21.07 -5.26 -17.10
CA PRO A 9 20.93 -5.64 -18.51
C PRO A 9 20.70 -7.14 -18.74
N GLU A 10 21.27 -8.02 -17.91
CA GLU A 10 21.05 -9.47 -17.99
C GLU A 10 19.61 -9.83 -17.64
N SER A 11 19.07 -9.21 -16.60
CA SER A 11 17.67 -9.39 -16.18
C SER A 11 16.71 -8.83 -17.25
N VAL A 12 17.03 -7.69 -17.85
CA VAL A 12 16.25 -7.15 -18.98
C VAL A 12 16.26 -8.12 -20.17
N ALA A 13 17.43 -8.67 -20.53
CA ALA A 13 17.55 -9.65 -21.61
C ALA A 13 16.74 -10.91 -21.32
N MET A 14 16.80 -11.41 -20.08
CA MET A 14 16.02 -12.56 -19.62
C MET A 14 14.52 -12.32 -19.81
N PHE A 15 13.95 -11.23 -19.27
CA PHE A 15 12.51 -10.95 -19.38
C PHE A 15 12.08 -10.54 -20.79
N SER A 16 12.97 -9.97 -21.61
CA SER A 16 12.69 -9.69 -23.02
C SER A 16 12.50 -10.96 -23.85
N SER A 17 13.11 -12.07 -23.43
CA SER A 17 13.00 -13.36 -24.11
C SER A 17 11.75 -14.16 -23.75
N LEU A 18 11.05 -13.76 -22.68
CA LEU A 18 9.87 -14.44 -22.18
C LEU A 18 8.58 -13.88 -22.82
N PRO A 19 7.52 -14.70 -22.97
CA PRO A 19 6.21 -14.19 -23.35
C PRO A 19 5.72 -13.13 -22.37
N VAL A 20 5.13 -12.05 -22.89
CA VAL A 20 4.51 -11.02 -22.04
C VAL A 20 3.31 -11.58 -21.27
N GLY A 21 3.18 -11.20 -20.01
CA GLY A 21 2.06 -11.62 -19.17
C GLY A 21 0.74 -10.94 -19.56
N GLU A 22 -0.38 -11.55 -19.19
CA GLU A 22 -1.71 -11.00 -19.47
C GLU A 22 -1.94 -9.65 -18.75
N ARG A 23 -1.51 -9.58 -17.47
CA ARG A 23 -1.70 -8.41 -16.58
C ARG A 23 -0.48 -7.49 -16.51
N HIS A 24 0.73 -8.05 -16.52
CA HIS A 24 1.98 -7.31 -16.45
C HIS A 24 2.76 -7.52 -17.74
N ARG A 25 3.02 -6.42 -18.45
CA ARG A 25 3.66 -6.43 -19.78
C ARG A 25 4.98 -5.66 -19.83
N ASP A 26 5.31 -4.94 -18.76
CA ASP A 26 6.49 -4.09 -18.69
C ASP A 26 7.70 -4.93 -18.28
N VAL A 27 8.58 -5.18 -19.26
CA VAL A 27 9.82 -5.96 -19.11
C VAL A 27 10.74 -5.36 -18.07
N LEU A 28 10.89 -4.02 -18.04
CA LEU A 28 11.77 -3.36 -17.09
C LEU A 28 11.27 -3.56 -15.67
N LYS A 29 9.96 -3.46 -15.43
CA LYS A 29 9.39 -3.71 -14.10
C LYS A 29 9.57 -5.16 -13.66
N ALA A 30 9.41 -6.11 -14.57
CA ALA A 30 9.66 -7.52 -14.28
C ALA A 30 11.13 -7.75 -13.91
N ALA A 31 12.07 -7.17 -14.67
CA ALA A 31 13.49 -7.22 -14.39
C ALA A 31 13.85 -6.58 -13.04
N MET A 32 13.30 -5.40 -12.71
CA MET A 32 13.51 -4.76 -11.40
C MET A 32 13.00 -5.60 -10.22
N ILE A 33 11.84 -6.26 -10.38
CA ILE A 33 11.29 -7.14 -9.33
C ILE A 33 12.19 -8.36 -9.15
N TYR A 34 12.70 -8.91 -10.24
CA TYR A 34 13.63 -10.04 -10.20
C TYR A 34 14.99 -9.66 -9.58
N ASP A 35 15.52 -8.48 -9.88
CA ASP A 35 16.75 -7.98 -9.26
C ASP A 35 16.58 -7.76 -7.76
N LEU A 36 15.41 -7.27 -7.33
CA LEU A 36 15.05 -7.18 -5.91
C LEU A 36 15.02 -8.57 -5.26
N ASP A 37 14.36 -9.55 -5.88
CA ASP A 37 14.30 -10.93 -5.38
C ASP A 37 15.69 -11.56 -5.25
N ARG A 38 16.53 -11.42 -6.29
CA ARG A 38 17.94 -11.86 -6.26
C ARG A 38 18.71 -11.20 -5.12
N SER A 39 18.52 -9.90 -4.90
CA SER A 39 19.20 -9.16 -3.83
C SER A 39 18.80 -9.67 -2.44
N ILE A 40 17.51 -10.01 -2.25
CA ILE A 40 17.02 -10.65 -1.02
C ILE A 40 17.65 -12.04 -0.86
N GLY A 41 17.73 -12.82 -1.94
CA GLY A 41 18.38 -14.13 -1.97
C GLY A 41 19.86 -14.07 -1.55
N LEU A 42 20.61 -13.11 -2.08
CA LEU A 42 22.02 -12.88 -1.71
C LEU A 42 22.18 -12.55 -0.22
N LEU A 43 21.31 -11.69 0.32
CA LEU A 43 21.31 -11.35 1.74
C LEU A 43 21.01 -12.59 2.59
N TRP A 44 19.98 -13.35 2.24
CA TRP A 44 19.59 -14.55 2.96
C TRP A 44 20.68 -15.63 2.92
N GLU A 45 21.27 -15.91 1.76
CA GLU A 45 22.40 -16.82 1.65
C GLU A 45 23.57 -16.39 2.54
N LYS A 46 23.86 -15.08 2.61
CA LYS A 46 24.95 -14.58 3.45
C LYS A 46 24.65 -14.80 4.94
N ILE A 47 23.43 -14.51 5.39
CA ILE A 47 22.95 -14.80 6.76
C ILE A 47 23.19 -16.28 7.10
N ARG A 48 22.84 -17.18 6.17
CA ARG A 48 23.01 -18.62 6.36
C ARG A 48 24.47 -19.05 6.42
N ARG A 49 25.32 -18.55 5.51
CA ARG A 49 26.76 -18.84 5.50
C ARG A 49 27.48 -18.33 6.75
N LEU A 50 26.96 -17.28 7.39
CA LEU A 50 27.48 -16.77 8.65
C LEU A 50 27.00 -17.58 9.87
N GLY A 51 26.03 -18.49 9.71
CA GLY A 51 25.48 -19.29 10.81
C GLY A 51 24.64 -18.50 11.81
N ILE A 52 24.09 -17.35 11.40
CA ILE A 52 23.30 -16.46 12.28
C ILE A 52 21.78 -16.54 12.00
N GLU A 53 21.35 -17.48 11.16
CA GLU A 53 19.94 -17.64 10.75
C GLU A 53 18.99 -17.89 11.93
N GLU A 54 19.40 -18.70 12.91
CA GLU A 54 18.61 -19.03 14.11
C GLU A 54 18.44 -17.87 15.11
N ASN A 55 19.03 -16.70 14.83
CA ASN A 55 18.87 -15.48 15.61
C ASN A 55 18.63 -14.24 14.72
N THR A 56 18.16 -14.44 13.50
CA THR A 56 17.92 -13.35 12.55
C THR A 56 16.49 -13.41 12.03
N TYR A 57 15.78 -12.28 12.12
CA TYR A 57 14.51 -12.09 11.42
C TYR A 57 14.74 -11.32 10.13
N LEU A 58 14.27 -11.87 9.01
CA LEU A 58 14.15 -11.19 7.73
C LEU A 58 12.68 -10.80 7.51
N ILE A 59 12.43 -9.49 7.48
CA ILE A 59 11.10 -8.92 7.25
C ILE A 59 11.13 -8.18 5.91
N VAL A 60 10.31 -8.64 4.96
CA VAL A 60 10.18 -8.04 3.61
C VAL A 60 8.78 -7.48 3.46
N MET A 61 8.67 -6.18 3.18
CA MET A 61 7.39 -5.48 3.04
C MET A 61 7.47 -4.43 1.92
N SER A 62 6.37 -4.18 1.21
CA SER A 62 6.23 -3.00 0.34
C SER A 62 5.72 -1.79 1.13
N ASP A 63 6.19 -0.58 0.80
CA ASP A 63 5.78 0.66 1.46
C ASP A 63 4.33 1.07 1.12
N ASN A 64 3.90 0.77 -0.11
CA ASN A 64 2.54 0.97 -0.60
C ASN A 64 2.23 0.00 -1.75
N GLY A 65 0.99 0.07 -2.21
CA GLY A 65 0.53 -0.63 -3.41
C GLY A 65 1.21 -0.18 -4.70
N GLY A 66 1.17 -1.04 -5.72
CA GLY A 66 1.75 -0.77 -7.03
C GLY A 66 1.12 0.46 -7.72
N PHE A 67 1.90 1.14 -8.56
CA PHE A 67 1.37 2.25 -9.34
C PHE A 67 0.34 1.73 -10.36
N GLY A 68 -0.95 2.02 -10.15
CA GLY A 68 -2.07 1.38 -10.86
C GLY A 68 -2.43 1.95 -12.24
N ARG A 69 -1.69 2.92 -12.81
CA ARG A 69 -1.91 3.40 -14.20
C ARG A 69 -0.98 2.70 -15.17
N PRO A 70 -1.43 2.16 -16.31
CA PRO A 70 -0.55 1.66 -17.38
C PRO A 70 0.56 2.67 -17.73
N PRO A 71 1.83 2.24 -17.85
CA PRO A 71 2.35 0.86 -17.83
C PRO A 71 2.59 0.27 -16.41
N GLY A 72 1.83 0.73 -15.42
CA GLY A 72 1.87 0.42 -13.99
C GLY A 72 1.82 -1.04 -13.58
N VAL A 73 2.12 -1.29 -12.32
CA VAL A 73 2.03 -2.63 -11.71
C VAL A 73 0.59 -2.86 -11.29
N SER A 74 -0.08 -3.84 -11.92
CA SER A 74 -1.40 -4.29 -11.52
C SER A 74 -1.41 -4.74 -10.05
N CYS A 75 -2.41 -4.29 -9.30
CA CYS A 75 -2.70 -4.78 -7.95
C CYS A 75 -3.83 -5.80 -7.95
N TYR A 76 -4.19 -6.36 -9.11
CA TYR A 76 -5.31 -7.31 -9.25
C TYR A 76 -5.20 -8.47 -8.24
N PRO A 77 -6.29 -8.89 -7.58
CA PRO A 77 -7.69 -8.46 -7.78
C PRO A 77 -8.11 -7.20 -7.00
N LEU A 78 -7.16 -6.50 -6.38
CA LEU A 78 -7.45 -5.36 -5.50
C LEU A 78 -7.80 -4.11 -6.32
N ALA A 79 -8.73 -3.29 -5.81
CA ALA A 79 -9.05 -2.00 -6.40
C ALA A 79 -7.99 -0.94 -6.08
N GLY A 80 -7.81 0.00 -7.00
CA GLY A 80 -6.86 1.11 -6.82
C GLY A 80 -5.39 0.68 -6.92
N GLY A 81 -4.54 1.47 -6.28
CA GLY A 81 -3.09 1.38 -6.36
C GLY A 81 -2.42 2.45 -5.49
N LYS A 82 -1.13 2.70 -5.71
CA LYS A 82 -0.34 3.73 -5.03
C LYS A 82 -1.14 5.01 -4.79
N GLY A 83 -1.19 5.44 -3.52
CA GLY A 83 -1.83 6.66 -3.03
C GLY A 83 -3.36 6.67 -2.99
N SER A 84 -4.01 5.53 -3.28
CA SER A 84 -5.43 5.33 -2.97
C SER A 84 -5.58 4.59 -1.65
N LEU A 85 -6.69 4.80 -0.92
CA LEU A 85 -7.02 4.04 0.29
C LEU A 85 -7.85 2.78 0.02
N TYR A 86 -8.01 2.38 -1.25
CA TYR A 86 -8.51 1.05 -1.62
C TYR A 86 -7.46 -0.03 -1.29
N GLU A 87 -7.86 -1.29 -1.22
CA GLU A 87 -7.00 -2.43 -0.90
C GLU A 87 -5.74 -2.45 -1.77
N GLY A 88 -5.83 -2.11 -3.06
CA GLY A 88 -4.69 -2.08 -3.96
C GLY A 88 -3.66 -0.99 -3.64
N GLY A 89 -3.99 -0.01 -2.81
CA GLY A 89 -3.05 1.03 -2.35
C GLY A 89 -2.45 0.76 -0.97
N ILE A 90 -3.18 0.09 -0.08
CA ILE A 90 -2.78 -0.10 1.33
C ILE A 90 -2.49 -1.55 1.72
N ARG A 91 -2.95 -2.54 0.94
CA ARG A 91 -2.64 -3.96 1.16
C ARG A 91 -1.39 -4.32 0.36
N VAL A 92 -0.35 -4.70 1.09
CA VAL A 92 0.99 -4.92 0.56
C VAL A 92 1.49 -6.32 0.88
N PRO A 93 2.45 -6.87 0.11
CA PRO A 93 3.15 -8.08 0.52
C PRO A 93 3.91 -7.84 1.83
N LEU A 94 3.79 -8.79 2.75
CA LEU A 94 4.59 -8.89 3.98
C LEU A 94 5.02 -10.35 4.14
N VAL A 95 6.32 -10.60 4.18
CA VAL A 95 6.92 -11.91 4.42
C VAL A 95 7.87 -11.78 5.61
N VAL A 96 7.76 -12.71 6.56
CA VAL A 96 8.66 -12.80 7.71
C VAL A 96 9.26 -14.19 7.76
N VAL A 97 10.59 -14.26 7.85
CA VAL A 97 11.35 -15.48 8.09
C VAL A 97 12.19 -15.24 9.33
N GLY A 98 12.24 -16.21 10.24
CA GLY A 98 13.08 -16.10 11.42
C GLY A 98 12.70 -17.10 12.52
N PRO A 99 13.33 -16.99 13.70
CA PRO A 99 13.11 -17.89 14.83
C PRO A 99 11.64 -17.99 15.23
N GLY A 100 11.15 -19.22 15.44
CA GLY A 100 9.77 -19.47 15.85
C GLY A 100 8.71 -19.25 14.76
N VAL A 101 9.08 -18.76 13.57
CA VAL A 101 8.15 -18.62 12.44
C VAL A 101 8.03 -19.95 11.71
N LYS A 102 6.82 -20.52 11.68
CA LYS A 102 6.58 -21.78 10.97
C LYS A 102 6.78 -21.60 9.46
N ALA A 103 7.71 -22.35 8.87
CA ALA A 103 7.95 -22.34 7.43
C ALA A 103 6.70 -22.74 6.64
N GLY A 104 6.46 -22.05 5.52
CA GLY A 104 5.30 -22.29 4.64
C GLY A 104 3.94 -21.96 5.27
N SER A 105 3.91 -21.30 6.44
CA SER A 105 2.66 -20.87 7.06
C SER A 105 2.11 -19.58 6.42
N VAL A 106 0.81 -19.37 6.57
CA VAL A 106 0.12 -18.16 6.10
C VAL A 106 -0.73 -17.62 7.24
N CYS A 107 -0.50 -16.37 7.62
CA CYS A 107 -1.37 -15.62 8.53
C CYS A 107 -2.37 -14.80 7.72
N ARG A 108 -3.66 -14.84 8.10
CA ARG A 108 -4.72 -14.04 7.45
C ARG A 108 -5.22 -12.88 8.31
N GLU A 109 -4.68 -12.77 9.52
CA GLU A 109 -4.98 -11.67 10.41
C GLU A 109 -4.44 -10.36 9.84
N PRO A 110 -5.22 -9.28 9.87
CA PRO A 110 -4.77 -8.01 9.35
C PRO A 110 -3.76 -7.37 10.30
N VAL A 111 -2.66 -6.91 9.72
CA VAL A 111 -1.58 -6.16 10.38
C VAL A 111 -1.27 -4.90 9.58
N VAL A 112 -0.70 -3.88 10.22
CA VAL A 112 -0.36 -2.61 9.57
C VAL A 112 1.11 -2.29 9.83
N GLY A 113 1.76 -1.54 8.93
CA GLY A 113 3.20 -1.27 9.03
C GLY A 113 3.65 -0.66 10.37
N TYR A 114 2.79 0.09 11.06
CA TYR A 114 3.11 0.63 12.39
C TYR A 114 3.19 -0.45 13.49
N ASP A 115 2.69 -1.66 13.25
CA ASP A 115 2.84 -2.82 14.16
C ASP A 115 4.30 -3.32 14.19
N LEU A 116 5.10 -3.00 13.16
CA LEU A 116 6.51 -3.42 13.11
C LEU A 116 7.34 -2.80 14.23
N PHE A 117 7.03 -1.57 14.66
CA PHE A 117 7.75 -0.91 15.74
C PHE A 117 7.70 -1.70 17.07
N PRO A 118 6.51 -1.97 17.66
CA PRO A 118 6.44 -2.76 18.89
C PRO A 118 6.89 -4.21 18.68
N THR A 119 6.70 -4.79 17.48
CA THR A 119 7.18 -6.14 17.16
C THR A 119 8.69 -6.24 17.23
N ILE A 120 9.41 -5.35 16.54
CA ILE A 120 10.88 -5.34 16.53
C ILE A 120 11.41 -5.05 17.93
N ALA A 121 10.78 -4.15 18.66
CA ALA A 121 11.16 -3.86 20.04
C ALA A 121 11.01 -5.07 20.96
N GLU A 122 9.91 -5.83 20.86
CA GLU A 122 9.71 -7.06 21.62
C GLU A 122 10.76 -8.13 21.26
N LEU A 123 11.00 -8.34 19.95
CA LEU A 123 12.02 -9.26 19.46
C LEU A 123 13.44 -8.90 19.91
N ALA A 124 13.74 -7.60 20.03
CA ALA A 124 15.01 -7.10 20.56
C ALA A 124 15.08 -7.10 22.10
N GLY A 125 14.03 -7.54 22.80
CA GLY A 125 13.98 -7.62 24.26
C GLY A 125 13.75 -6.29 24.98
N VAL A 126 13.30 -5.25 24.26
CA VAL A 126 12.98 -3.94 24.82
C VAL A 126 11.79 -4.07 25.77
N LYS A 127 11.94 -3.61 27.02
CA LYS A 127 10.94 -3.79 28.08
C LYS A 127 9.94 -2.65 28.20
N ARG A 128 10.26 -1.46 27.67
CA ARG A 128 9.43 -0.27 27.77
C ARG A 128 9.37 0.45 26.43
N LEU A 129 8.15 0.62 25.93
CA LEU A 129 7.87 1.47 24.77
C LEU A 129 7.44 2.87 25.25
N PRO A 130 7.45 3.87 24.35
CA PRO A 130 6.75 5.13 24.58
C PRO A 130 5.29 4.90 24.96
N GLU A 131 4.68 5.84 25.69
CA GLU A 131 3.28 5.70 26.15
C GLU A 131 2.27 5.68 25.00
N LYS A 132 2.59 6.37 23.89
CA LYS A 132 1.74 6.47 22.71
C LYS A 132 2.35 5.67 21.57
N VAL A 133 1.87 4.44 21.41
CA VAL A 133 2.21 3.55 20.30
C VAL A 133 0.90 3.01 19.74
N ASP A 134 0.63 3.29 18.46
CA ASP A 134 -0.61 2.84 17.81
C ASP A 134 -0.56 1.35 17.45
N GLY A 135 0.65 0.83 17.20
CA GLY A 135 0.86 -0.55 16.79
C GLY A 135 0.76 -1.56 17.92
N VAL A 136 0.46 -2.79 17.54
CA VAL A 136 0.45 -3.95 18.43
C VAL A 136 1.48 -4.96 17.94
N SER A 137 2.29 -5.50 18.84
CA SER A 137 3.31 -6.49 18.48
C SER A 137 2.67 -7.73 17.83
N ILE A 138 3.18 -8.14 16.67
CA ILE A 138 2.73 -9.32 15.92
C ILE A 138 3.50 -10.59 16.29
N VAL A 139 4.38 -10.56 17.30
CA VAL A 139 5.12 -11.76 17.75
C VAL A 139 4.22 -12.97 18.03
N PRO A 140 3.03 -12.83 18.65
CA PRO A 140 2.11 -13.95 18.79
C PRO A 140 1.69 -14.55 17.44
N LEU A 141 1.45 -13.72 16.43
CA LEU A 141 1.12 -14.18 15.07
C LEU A 141 2.30 -14.93 14.44
N LEU A 142 3.52 -14.43 14.63
CA LEU A 142 4.74 -15.09 14.13
C LEU A 142 4.91 -16.50 14.70
N ARG A 143 4.50 -16.72 15.96
CA ARG A 143 4.58 -18.01 16.65
C ARG A 143 3.36 -18.92 16.45
N GLY A 144 2.37 -18.49 15.66
CA GLY A 144 1.12 -19.22 15.47
C GLY A 144 0.17 -19.19 16.67
N GLU A 145 0.37 -18.25 17.59
CA GLU A 145 -0.43 -18.00 18.79
C GLU A 145 -1.59 -17.02 18.51
N ALA A 146 -2.15 -17.06 17.30
CA ALA A 146 -3.13 -16.08 16.80
C ALA A 146 -4.43 -15.99 17.61
N LYS A 147 -4.70 -16.92 18.54
CA LYS A 147 -5.85 -16.87 19.43
C LYS A 147 -5.87 -15.62 20.33
N SER A 148 -4.73 -14.96 20.53
CA SER A 148 -4.62 -13.71 21.29
C SER A 148 -4.65 -12.45 20.41
N TRP A 149 -4.86 -12.57 19.10
CA TRP A 149 -4.86 -11.43 18.20
C TRP A 149 -6.23 -10.77 18.14
N ASP A 150 -6.28 -9.46 18.40
CA ASP A 150 -7.50 -8.67 18.28
C ASP A 150 -7.75 -8.31 16.80
N CYS A 151 -8.46 -9.22 16.11
CA CYS A 151 -8.82 -9.05 14.70
C CYS A 151 -9.84 -7.94 14.44
N ASP A 152 -10.51 -7.45 15.50
CA ASP A 152 -11.53 -6.41 15.43
C ASP A 152 -10.99 -5.02 15.82
N ARG A 153 -9.67 -4.89 16.07
CA ARG A 153 -9.05 -3.59 16.31
C ARG A 153 -9.24 -2.66 15.09
N PRO A 154 -9.62 -1.39 15.29
CA PRO A 154 -9.71 -0.44 14.19
C PRO A 154 -8.37 -0.18 13.51
N LEU A 155 -8.32 -0.32 12.19
CA LEU A 155 -7.19 0.08 11.36
C LEU A 155 -7.58 1.34 10.59
N VAL A 156 -6.95 2.47 10.93
CA VAL A 156 -7.28 3.77 10.32
C VAL A 156 -6.18 4.22 9.38
N PHE A 157 -6.58 4.71 8.21
CA PHE A 157 -5.74 5.31 7.20
C PHE A 157 -6.29 6.69 6.85
N HIS A 158 -5.42 7.69 6.80
CA HIS A 158 -5.82 9.08 6.58
C HIS A 158 -4.91 9.71 5.53
N TYR A 159 -5.51 10.26 4.46
CA TYR A 159 -4.80 10.91 3.37
C TYR A 159 -5.51 12.23 3.03
N PRO A 160 -5.28 13.31 3.81
CA PRO A 160 -6.00 14.58 3.69
C PRO A 160 -5.41 15.50 2.61
N HIS A 161 -4.90 14.91 1.52
CA HIS A 161 -4.14 15.61 0.50
C HIS A 161 -4.55 15.22 -0.91
N TYR A 162 -4.30 16.15 -1.84
CA TYR A 162 -4.33 15.85 -3.27
C TYR A 162 -2.99 15.24 -3.70
N GLY A 163 -3.06 14.09 -4.33
CA GLY A 163 -1.91 13.45 -4.96
C GLY A 163 -1.92 13.61 -6.48
N ARG A 164 -0.84 13.16 -7.13
CA ARG A 164 -0.67 13.25 -8.60
C ARG A 164 -1.24 12.03 -9.36
N GLY A 165 -1.79 11.04 -8.66
CA GLY A 165 -2.30 9.78 -9.22
C GLY A 165 -3.80 9.79 -9.58
N VAL A 166 -4.32 8.67 -10.10
CA VAL A 166 -5.79 8.48 -10.28
C VAL A 166 -6.44 8.42 -8.90
N ARG A 167 -7.57 9.12 -8.69
CA ARG A 167 -8.38 9.01 -7.46
C ARG A 167 -7.55 9.23 -6.17
N GLN A 168 -6.52 10.07 -6.24
CA GLN A 168 -5.76 10.53 -5.07
C GLN A 168 -6.35 11.85 -4.58
N THR A 169 -7.60 11.78 -4.18
CA THR A 169 -8.34 12.90 -3.58
C THR A 169 -8.29 12.74 -2.06
N PRO A 170 -8.53 13.82 -1.30
CA PRO A 170 -8.54 13.72 0.15
C PRO A 170 -9.53 12.64 0.61
N CYS A 171 -9.06 11.66 1.37
CA CYS A 171 -9.87 10.54 1.83
C CYS A 171 -9.42 9.99 3.18
N SER A 172 -10.28 9.16 3.79
CA SER A 172 -9.96 8.39 4.99
C SER A 172 -10.58 7.01 4.90
N ALA A 173 -9.95 6.03 5.51
CA ALA A 173 -10.49 4.68 5.58
C ALA A 173 -10.34 4.11 6.99
N ILE A 174 -11.31 3.30 7.39
CA ILE A 174 -11.26 2.50 8.60
C ILE A 174 -11.63 1.06 8.27
N ARG A 175 -10.87 0.10 8.79
CA ARG A 175 -11.23 -1.33 8.76
C ARG A 175 -11.45 -1.83 10.18
N VAL A 176 -12.55 -2.56 10.37
CA VAL A 176 -12.90 -3.26 11.61
C VAL A 176 -13.41 -4.64 11.23
N GLY A 177 -12.65 -5.68 11.60
CA GLY A 177 -12.90 -7.05 11.17
C GLY A 177 -12.95 -7.18 9.63
N ASP A 178 -14.07 -7.69 9.13
CA ASP A 178 -14.32 -7.90 7.70
C ASP A 178 -14.78 -6.62 6.97
N TYR A 179 -15.18 -5.58 7.69
CA TYR A 179 -15.77 -4.38 7.10
C TYR A 179 -14.76 -3.25 6.97
N LYS A 180 -14.83 -2.55 5.84
CA LYS A 180 -14.06 -1.34 5.57
C LYS A 180 -14.96 -0.21 5.14
N LEU A 181 -14.80 0.95 5.76
CA LEU A 181 -15.42 2.19 5.33
C LEU A 181 -14.38 3.06 4.63
N LEU A 182 -14.75 3.65 3.50
CA LEU A 182 -13.96 4.63 2.75
C LEU A 182 -14.74 5.94 2.67
N ARG A 183 -14.20 6.99 3.28
CA ARG A 183 -14.69 8.37 3.23
C ARG A 183 -13.99 9.14 2.12
N ASP A 184 -14.78 9.78 1.28
CA ASP A 184 -14.34 10.69 0.23
C ASP A 184 -14.75 12.12 0.60
N TYR A 185 -13.77 13.00 0.87
CA TYR A 185 -14.04 14.35 1.32
C TYR A 185 -14.44 15.32 0.19
N GLU A 186 -14.20 14.97 -1.08
CA GLU A 186 -14.67 15.80 -2.20
C GLU A 186 -16.17 15.67 -2.40
N THR A 187 -16.67 14.44 -2.30
CA THR A 187 -18.08 14.13 -2.48
C THR A 187 -18.88 14.16 -1.17
N GLY A 188 -18.20 14.13 -0.02
CA GLY A 188 -18.82 13.99 1.29
C GLY A 188 -19.48 12.63 1.49
N THR A 189 -19.02 11.59 0.78
CA THR A 189 -19.64 10.27 0.79
C THR A 189 -18.83 9.25 1.56
N ASP A 190 -19.53 8.38 2.29
CA ASP A 190 -18.98 7.20 2.95
C ASP A 190 -19.45 5.94 2.20
N ARG A 191 -18.51 5.06 1.84
CA ARG A 191 -18.79 3.78 1.19
C ARG A 191 -18.35 2.63 2.07
N LEU A 192 -19.14 1.55 2.10
CA LEU A 192 -18.91 0.39 2.96
C LEU A 192 -18.65 -0.86 2.12
N PHE A 193 -17.60 -1.60 2.43
CA PHE A 193 -17.23 -2.85 1.76
C PHE A 193 -17.07 -3.99 2.77
N CYS A 194 -17.45 -5.21 2.38
CA CYS A 194 -17.13 -6.44 3.11
C CYS A 194 -15.94 -7.13 2.42
N LEU A 195 -14.74 -7.00 2.98
CA LEU A 195 -13.49 -7.46 2.36
C LEU A 195 -13.35 -8.98 2.31
N LYS A 196 -14.11 -9.70 3.14
CA LYS A 196 -14.17 -11.16 3.13
C LYS A 196 -14.80 -11.70 1.85
N ASP A 197 -15.85 -11.03 1.38
CA ASP A 197 -16.63 -11.46 0.21
C ASP A 197 -16.28 -10.65 -1.05
N ASP A 198 -15.73 -9.44 -0.89
CA ASP A 198 -15.45 -8.49 -1.96
C ASP A 198 -14.11 -7.77 -1.73
N ILE A 199 -13.01 -8.51 -1.92
CA ILE A 199 -11.63 -7.99 -1.81
C ILE A 199 -11.31 -6.91 -2.86
N GLY A 200 -12.10 -6.85 -3.94
CA GLY A 200 -11.96 -5.87 -5.01
C GLY A 200 -12.73 -4.57 -4.75
N GLU A 201 -13.45 -4.46 -3.62
CA GLU A 201 -14.24 -3.27 -3.26
C GLU A 201 -15.17 -2.82 -4.40
N THR A 202 -15.84 -3.79 -5.01
CA THR A 202 -16.68 -3.60 -6.19
C THR A 202 -18.13 -3.29 -5.86
N ARG A 203 -18.59 -3.64 -4.66
CA ARG A 203 -19.98 -3.49 -4.22
C ARG A 203 -20.07 -2.65 -2.94
N ASP A 204 -20.53 -1.42 -3.10
CA ASP A 204 -20.85 -0.56 -1.95
C ASP A 204 -22.11 -1.05 -1.22
N LEU A 205 -21.98 -1.27 0.09
CA LEU A 205 -23.00 -1.73 1.01
C LEU A 205 -23.57 -0.60 1.88
N SER A 206 -23.13 0.65 1.70
CA SER A 206 -23.54 1.80 2.53
C SER A 206 -25.07 1.96 2.62
N THR A 207 -25.77 1.75 1.51
CA THR A 207 -27.24 1.84 1.42
C THR A 207 -27.95 0.59 1.95
N ALA A 208 -27.34 -0.59 1.78
CA ALA A 208 -27.89 -1.86 2.24
C ALA A 208 -27.65 -2.10 3.74
N MET A 209 -26.59 -1.51 4.31
CA MET A 209 -26.17 -1.65 5.69
C MET A 209 -25.89 -0.29 6.36
N PRO A 210 -26.86 0.64 6.39
CA PRO A 210 -26.63 2.01 6.84
C PRO A 210 -26.22 2.11 8.31
N ALA A 211 -26.71 1.22 9.17
CA ALA A 211 -26.32 1.17 10.58
C ALA A 211 -24.84 0.83 10.75
N LYS A 212 -24.31 -0.13 9.96
CA LYS A 212 -22.89 -0.51 10.00
C LYS A 212 -22.00 0.57 9.40
N ALA A 213 -22.44 1.23 8.32
CA ALA A 213 -21.72 2.36 7.75
C ALA A 213 -21.60 3.51 8.78
N ALA A 214 -22.71 3.87 9.44
CA ALA A 214 -22.73 4.91 10.48
C ALA A 214 -21.89 4.54 11.71
N GLU A 215 -21.83 3.26 12.09
CA GLU A 215 -20.97 2.76 13.17
C GLU A 215 -19.49 2.99 12.86
N LEU A 216 -19.02 2.56 11.68
CA LEU A 216 -17.62 2.75 11.27
C LEU A 216 -17.29 4.22 11.06
N ALA A 217 -18.24 5.02 10.55
CA ALA A 217 -18.05 6.46 10.38
C ALA A 217 -17.78 7.15 11.72
N ARG A 218 -18.57 6.82 12.76
CA ARG A 218 -18.36 7.34 14.11
C ARG A 218 -17.04 6.88 14.72
N LEU A 219 -16.63 5.62 14.46
CA LEU A 219 -15.34 5.11 14.92
C LEU A 219 -14.18 5.89 14.27
N LEU A 220 -14.27 6.15 12.96
CA LEU A 220 -13.32 6.95 12.21
C LEU A 220 -13.24 8.38 12.77
N ASP A 221 -14.38 9.05 12.96
CA ASP A 221 -14.45 10.42 13.49
C ASP A 221 -13.81 10.52 14.88
N ARG A 222 -14.11 9.55 15.76
CA ARG A 222 -13.50 9.49 17.09
C ARG A 222 -11.99 9.35 17.02
N TYR A 223 -11.49 8.46 16.17
CA TYR A 223 -10.06 8.26 16.02
C TYR A 223 -9.37 9.52 15.50
N LEU A 224 -9.86 10.08 14.38
CA LEU A 224 -9.29 11.29 13.77
C LEU A 224 -9.28 12.46 14.75
N THR A 225 -10.34 12.64 15.53
CA THR A 225 -10.39 13.65 16.60
C THR A 225 -9.36 13.38 17.69
N SER A 226 -9.22 12.12 18.12
CA SER A 226 -8.32 11.76 19.23
C SER A 226 -6.83 12.00 18.93
N VAL A 227 -6.46 12.02 17.65
CA VAL A 227 -5.09 12.24 17.19
C VAL A 227 -4.88 13.64 16.59
N ASP A 228 -5.87 14.53 16.73
CA ASP A 228 -5.84 15.89 16.15
C ASP A 228 -5.51 15.88 14.64
N ALA A 229 -6.15 14.97 13.90
CA ALA A 229 -5.89 14.81 12.47
C ALA A 229 -6.34 16.04 11.66
N GLY A 230 -5.48 16.50 10.75
CA GLY A 230 -5.82 17.59 9.84
C GLY A 230 -6.92 17.18 8.84
N ILE A 231 -8.09 17.79 8.93
CA ILE A 231 -9.21 17.54 8.02
C ILE A 231 -9.14 18.48 6.81
N PRO A 232 -9.27 17.99 5.57
CA PRO A 232 -9.29 18.85 4.39
C PRO A 232 -10.48 19.81 4.43
N SER A 233 -10.24 21.08 4.12
CA SER A 233 -11.26 22.11 3.99
C SER A 233 -11.37 22.60 2.54
N PRO A 234 -12.56 23.06 2.09
CA PRO A 234 -12.70 23.73 0.81
C PRO A 234 -11.68 24.88 0.67
N ASN A 235 -11.02 24.96 -0.49
CA ASN A 235 -10.12 26.06 -0.78
C ASN A 235 -10.94 27.30 -1.20
N PRO A 236 -10.97 28.39 -0.41
CA PRO A 236 -11.76 29.58 -0.72
C PRO A 236 -11.26 30.30 -1.98
N ASP A 237 -10.00 30.09 -2.37
CA ASP A 237 -9.38 30.69 -3.55
C ASP A 237 -9.53 29.83 -4.81
N TYR A 238 -10.22 28.68 -4.73
CA TYR A 238 -10.46 27.84 -5.90
C TYR A 238 -11.32 28.58 -6.92
N ARG A 239 -10.78 28.69 -8.14
CA ARG A 239 -11.52 29.17 -9.31
C ARG A 239 -11.56 28.04 -10.32
N GLU A 240 -12.76 27.63 -10.71
CA GLU A 240 -12.96 26.63 -11.75
C GLU A 240 -12.33 27.19 -13.04
N SER A 241 -11.24 26.59 -13.50
CA SER A 241 -10.61 27.01 -14.76
C SER A 241 -11.53 26.59 -15.89
N SER A 242 -12.02 27.55 -16.70
CA SER A 242 -12.70 27.26 -17.97
C SER A 242 -11.91 26.21 -18.77
N PRO A 243 -12.60 25.31 -19.50
CA PRO A 243 -11.93 24.27 -20.28
C PRO A 243 -10.88 24.92 -21.18
N ALA A 244 -9.63 24.50 -21.02
CA ALA A 244 -8.50 25.08 -21.73
C ALA A 244 -8.79 25.06 -23.24
N GLU A 245 -8.73 26.24 -23.88
CA GLU A 245 -8.72 26.32 -25.33
C GLU A 245 -7.61 25.39 -25.87
N PRO A 246 -7.89 24.63 -26.96
CA PRO A 246 -6.91 23.72 -27.51
C PRO A 246 -5.64 24.49 -27.86
N THR A 247 -4.53 24.13 -27.20
CA THR A 247 -3.23 24.72 -27.42
C THR A 247 -2.85 24.58 -28.89
N ARG A 248 -2.79 25.70 -29.61
CA ARG A 248 -2.32 25.73 -31.00
C ARG A 248 -0.92 25.08 -31.06
N PRO A 249 -0.65 24.20 -32.05
CA PRO A 249 0.64 23.54 -32.15
C PRO A 249 1.73 24.61 -32.33
N ARG A 250 2.76 24.56 -31.47
CA ARG A 250 3.96 25.39 -31.62
C ARG A 250 4.56 25.12 -33.00
N SER A 251 4.61 26.16 -33.83
CA SER A 251 5.23 26.08 -35.15
C SER A 251 6.71 25.68 -34.99
N ARG A 252 7.10 24.59 -35.66
CA ARG A 252 8.51 24.20 -35.78
C ARG A 252 9.25 25.36 -36.45
N ARG A 253 10.12 26.07 -35.71
CA ARG A 253 11.12 26.95 -36.32
C ARG A 253 11.99 26.09 -37.24
N ARG A 254 11.91 26.36 -38.55
CA ARG A 254 12.82 25.81 -39.55
C ARG A 254 14.24 26.17 -39.14
N ALA A 255 15.11 25.16 -39.06
CA ALA A 255 16.56 25.38 -39.02
C ALA A 255 16.95 26.07 -40.34
N GLY A 256 17.36 27.34 -40.22
CA GLY A 256 17.93 28.09 -41.32
C GLY A 256 19.33 27.58 -41.62
N THR A 257 19.51 27.09 -42.83
CA THR A 257 20.80 26.95 -43.50
C THR A 257 21.42 28.32 -43.74
N SER A 258 22.70 28.51 -43.39
CA SER A 258 23.58 29.37 -44.18
C SER A 258 25.05 28.97 -43.99
N ARG A 259 25.67 28.61 -45.12
CA ARG A 259 27.11 28.52 -45.34
C ARG A 259 27.72 29.92 -45.37
N SER A 260 28.91 30.07 -44.80
CA SER A 260 30.13 30.64 -45.41
C SER A 260 31.21 30.68 -44.33
#